data_AF-A0A847PV55-F1
#
_entry.id   AF-A0A847PV55-F1
#
_cell.length_a   1.000
_cell.length_b   1.000
_cell.length_c   1.000
_cell.angle_alpha   90.00
_cell.angle_beta   90.00
_cell.angle_gamma   90.00
#
_symmetry.space_group_name_H-M   'P 1'
#
loop_
_entity.id
_entity.type
_entity.pdbx_description
1 polymer ?
#
loop_
_entity_poly.entity_id
_entity_poly.type
_entity_poly.pdbx_seq_one_letter_code
_entity_poly.pdbx_strand_id
1 'polypeptide(L)'
;MRDFMNTKLDPWSSSEITDYSKLFEEFGISPFDNLLPEIPSPHMYMRRRVIFGHRDYEQIVEAMRTGAPFSVMDGFMPSGKVHLGHKMVMDQIIWHQQMGASAFVGIADREAFSVRGFSWQKCRE
;
A
#
# COMPACT_ATOMS: atom_id res chain seq x y z
N MET A 1 -23.14 22.03 19.07
CA MET A 1 -21.69 21.79 19.19
C MET A 1 -21.44 20.43 18.58
N ARG A 2 -20.84 20.35 17.39
CA ARG A 2 -20.68 19.06 16.67
C ARG A 2 -19.42 18.39 17.19
N ASP A 3 -19.58 17.20 17.75
CA ASP A 3 -18.48 16.30 18.08
C ASP A 3 -17.78 15.89 16.79
N PHE A 4 -16.61 16.48 16.53
CA PHE A 4 -15.75 16.04 15.43
C PHE A 4 -15.14 14.71 15.84
N MET A 5 -15.60 13.62 15.21
CA MET A 5 -15.07 12.29 15.43
C MET A 5 -13.56 12.27 15.17
N ASN A 6 -12.83 11.97 16.23
CA ASN A 6 -11.40 11.68 16.22
C ASN A 6 -11.21 10.30 15.59
N THR A 7 -11.23 10.22 14.25
CA THR A 7 -11.09 8.97 13.52
C THR A 7 -9.65 8.49 13.63
N LYS A 8 -9.36 7.68 14.65
CA LYS A 8 -8.06 7.03 14.80
C LYS A 8 -7.85 6.09 13.62
N LEU A 9 -6.83 6.36 12.82
CA LEU A 9 -6.36 5.50 11.75
C LEU A 9 -5.12 4.76 12.24
N ASP A 10 -5.23 3.44 12.36
CA ASP A 10 -4.12 2.56 12.66
C ASP A 10 -4.27 1.25 11.86
N PRO A 11 -3.22 0.42 11.77
CA PRO A 11 -3.26 -0.81 10.98
C PRO A 11 -4.31 -1.84 11.44
N TRP A 12 -4.95 -1.64 12.58
CA TRP A 12 -5.84 -2.60 13.24
C TRP A 12 -7.31 -2.17 13.25
N SER A 13 -7.59 -0.91 12.92
CA SER A 13 -8.93 -0.30 12.96
C SER A 13 -9.52 -0.16 11.57
N SER A 14 -10.84 -0.37 11.48
CA SER A 14 -11.63 -0.09 10.29
C SER A 14 -12.46 1.16 10.56
N SER A 15 -11.91 2.32 10.24
CA SER A 15 -12.51 3.61 10.52
C SER A 15 -13.02 4.24 9.22
N GLU A 16 -14.25 4.75 9.20
CA GLU A 16 -14.77 5.47 8.02
C GLU A 16 -14.06 6.83 7.90
N ILE A 17 -13.20 6.96 6.89
CA ILE A 17 -12.55 8.23 6.56
C ILE A 17 -13.53 9.04 5.72
N THR A 18 -14.08 10.09 6.31
CA THR A 18 -15.00 11.01 5.63
C THR A 18 -14.28 12.13 4.89
N ASP A 19 -13.03 12.43 5.26
CA ASP A 19 -12.22 13.48 4.64
C ASP A 19 -10.76 13.03 4.46
N TYR A 20 -10.40 12.67 3.24
CA TYR A 20 -9.05 12.25 2.87
C TYR A 20 -8.06 13.41 2.78
N SER A 21 -8.52 14.67 2.70
CA SER A 21 -7.63 15.82 2.52
C SER A 21 -6.72 16.05 3.73
N LYS A 22 -7.21 15.74 4.93
CA LYS A 22 -6.44 15.83 6.18
C LYS A 22 -5.32 14.81 6.27
N LEU A 23 -5.44 13.69 5.56
CA LEU A 23 -4.42 12.63 5.57
C LEU A 23 -3.10 13.11 4.96
N PHE A 24 -3.14 14.02 3.98
CA PHE A 24 -1.93 14.57 3.38
C PHE A 24 -1.07 15.29 4.43
N GLU A 25 -1.69 16.12 5.25
CA GLU A 25 -1.01 16.87 6.32
C GLU A 25 -0.61 15.95 7.48
N GLU A 26 -1.53 15.11 7.96
CA GLU A 26 -1.30 14.25 9.14
C GLU A 26 -0.24 13.16 8.89
N PHE A 27 -0.28 12.51 7.73
CA PHE A 27 0.67 11.46 7.37
C PHE A 27 1.88 11.99 6.58
N GLY A 28 1.92 13.29 6.25
CA GLY A 28 2.99 13.91 5.46
C GLY A 28 3.19 13.22 4.12
N ILE A 29 2.10 13.03 3.38
CA ILE A 29 2.10 12.42 2.05
C ILE A 29 1.70 13.46 1.00
N SER A 30 2.21 13.30 -0.22
CA SER A 30 1.91 14.15 -1.37
C SER A 30 0.84 13.51 -2.25
N PRO A 31 0.01 14.30 -2.97
CA PRO A 31 -0.99 13.76 -3.88
C PRO A 31 -0.36 13.15 -5.13
N PHE A 32 -0.84 11.96 -5.50
CA PHE A 32 -0.37 11.23 -6.69
C PHE A 32 -0.76 11.92 -8.01
N ASP A 33 -1.80 12.76 -7.99
CA ASP A 33 -2.34 13.46 -9.16
C ASP A 33 -1.27 14.28 -9.91
N ASN A 34 -0.32 14.88 -9.19
CA ASN A 34 0.75 15.69 -9.78
C ASN A 34 1.78 14.85 -10.52
N LEU A 35 2.00 13.61 -10.07
CA LEU A 35 3.02 12.71 -10.59
C LEU A 35 2.48 11.73 -11.63
N LEU A 36 1.16 11.53 -11.67
CA LEU A 36 0.47 10.61 -12.57
C LEU A 36 0.85 10.78 -14.06
N PRO A 37 1.04 12.01 -14.61
CA PRO A 37 1.44 12.19 -16.01
C PRO A 37 2.86 11.69 -16.32
N GLU A 38 3.73 11.58 -15.32
CA GLU A 38 5.13 11.18 -15.48
C GLU A 38 5.31 9.65 -15.41
N ILE A 39 4.31 8.94 -14.91
CA ILE A 39 4.36 7.49 -14.70
C ILE A 39 4.06 6.77 -16.01
N PRO A 40 4.96 5.88 -16.49
CA PRO A 40 4.69 5.05 -17.66
C PRO A 40 3.51 4.10 -17.39
N SER A 41 2.47 4.14 -18.22
CA SER A 41 1.32 3.22 -18.15
C SER A 41 0.76 3.03 -16.72
N PRO A 42 0.31 4.12 -16.05
CA PRO A 42 0.01 4.11 -14.62
C PRO A 42 -1.10 3.11 -14.31
N HIS A 43 -0.99 2.35 -13.21
CA HIS A 43 -1.99 1.35 -12.86
C HIS A 43 -3.39 1.95 -12.69
N MET A 44 -4.45 1.16 -12.90
CA MET A 44 -5.82 1.66 -12.78
C MET A 44 -6.15 2.23 -11.40
N TYR A 45 -5.49 1.73 -10.35
CA TYR A 45 -5.67 2.22 -8.98
C TYR A 45 -5.13 3.64 -8.79
N MET A 46 -4.06 4.01 -9.49
CA MET A 46 -3.55 5.37 -9.51
C MET A 46 -4.53 6.27 -10.29
N ARG A 47 -4.90 5.87 -11.51
CA ARG A 47 -5.81 6.66 -12.38
C ARG A 47 -7.20 6.88 -11.79
N ARG A 48 -7.68 5.96 -10.95
CA ARG A 48 -8.99 6.03 -10.29
C ARG A 48 -8.91 6.60 -8.87
N ARG A 49 -7.75 7.11 -8.44
CA ARG A 49 -7.52 7.67 -7.09
C ARG A 49 -7.80 6.70 -5.95
N VAL A 50 -7.63 5.41 -6.20
CA VAL A 50 -7.63 4.37 -5.15
C VAL A 50 -6.29 4.42 -4.40
N ILE A 51 -5.19 4.58 -5.13
CA ILE A 51 -3.90 5.04 -4.59
C ILE A 51 -3.87 6.54 -4.82
N PHE A 52 -3.99 7.33 -3.74
CA PHE A 52 -4.22 8.77 -3.83
C PHE A 52 -3.03 9.61 -3.33
N GLY A 53 -2.09 9.02 -2.60
CA GLY A 53 -0.93 9.72 -2.09
C GLY A 53 0.33 8.87 -2.05
N HIS A 54 1.48 9.54 -1.92
CA HIS A 54 2.80 8.93 -1.91
C HIS A 54 3.80 9.73 -1.06
N ARG A 55 5.00 9.18 -0.90
CA ARG A 55 6.16 9.87 -0.36
C ARG A 55 7.38 9.49 -1.22
N ASP A 56 8.12 10.49 -1.69
CA ASP A 56 9.35 10.34 -2.47
C ASP A 56 9.24 9.42 -3.70
N TYR A 57 8.06 9.32 -4.30
CA TYR A 57 7.79 8.42 -5.42
C TYR A 57 8.36 8.94 -6.73
N GLU A 58 8.70 10.23 -6.79
CA GLU A 58 9.42 10.89 -7.87
C GLU A 58 10.72 10.15 -8.22
N GLN A 59 11.42 9.63 -7.21
CA GLN A 59 12.65 8.84 -7.41
C GLN A 59 12.37 7.51 -8.12
N ILE A 60 11.22 6.90 -7.83
CA ILE A 60 10.78 5.65 -8.48
C ILE A 60 10.36 5.91 -9.92
N VAL A 61 9.64 7.02 -10.18
CA VAL A 61 9.26 7.42 -11.54
C VAL A 61 10.50 7.69 -12.40
N GLU A 62 11.49 8.38 -11.85
CA GLU A 62 12.75 8.61 -12.56
C GLU A 62 13.50 7.30 -12.83
N ALA A 63 13.50 6.37 -11.88
CA ALA A 63 14.09 5.04 -12.10
C ALA A 63 13.38 4.27 -13.23
N MET A 64 12.05 4.29 -13.26
CA MET A 64 11.26 3.69 -14.36
C MET A 64 11.60 4.33 -15.71
N ARG A 65 11.75 5.66 -15.77
CA ARG A 65 12.00 6.41 -17.01
C ARG A 65 13.42 6.22 -17.54
N THR A 66 14.40 6.13 -16.64
CA THR A 66 15.83 6.01 -16.99
C THR A 66 16.30 4.56 -17.09
N GLY A 67 15.48 3.59 -16.65
CA GLY A 67 15.86 2.19 -16.55
C GLY A 67 16.83 1.91 -15.39
N ALA A 68 16.91 2.80 -14.40
CA ALA A 68 17.70 2.56 -13.20
C ALA A 68 17.07 1.45 -12.35
N PRO A 69 17.87 0.64 -11.64
CA PRO A 69 17.35 -0.43 -10.82
C PRO A 69 16.54 0.11 -9.64
N PHE A 70 15.38 -0.50 -9.39
CA PHE A 70 14.56 -0.25 -8.22
C PHE A 70 13.83 -1.53 -7.79
N SER A 71 13.26 -1.51 -6.59
CA SER A 71 12.56 -2.65 -6.00
C SER A 71 11.18 -2.26 -5.48
N VAL A 72 10.25 -3.20 -5.52
CA VAL A 72 8.95 -3.10 -4.84
C VAL A 72 8.91 -4.14 -3.72
N MET A 73 8.42 -3.74 -2.56
CA MET A 73 8.21 -4.63 -1.43
C MET A 73 6.86 -4.31 -0.80
N ASP A 74 6.04 -5.35 -0.64
CA ASP A 74 4.85 -5.33 0.21
C ASP A 74 4.77 -6.67 0.96
N GLY A 75 3.76 -6.87 1.80
CA GLY A 75 3.66 -8.05 2.63
C GLY A 75 2.25 -8.51 2.94
N PHE A 76 2.19 -9.74 3.46
CA PHE A 76 0.96 -10.35 3.93
C PHE A 76 1.20 -10.97 5.31
N MET A 77 0.35 -10.62 6.27
CA MET A 77 0.27 -11.34 7.53
C MET A 77 -0.79 -12.43 7.43
N PRO A 78 -0.44 -13.70 7.68
CA PRO A 78 -1.40 -14.79 7.77
C PRO A 78 -2.55 -14.45 8.72
N SER A 79 -3.77 -14.37 8.19
CA SER A 79 -4.96 -13.94 8.93
C SER A 79 -6.21 -14.77 8.63
N GLY A 80 -6.11 -15.75 7.73
CA GLY A 80 -7.22 -16.58 7.27
C GLY A 80 -7.37 -16.52 5.74
N LYS A 81 -8.61 -16.54 5.26
CA LYS A 81 -8.90 -16.55 3.81
C LYS A 81 -8.56 -15.21 3.16
N VAL A 82 -7.89 -15.28 2.01
CA VAL A 82 -7.59 -14.11 1.17
C VAL A 82 -8.89 -13.55 0.57
N HIS A 83 -8.99 -12.23 0.45
CA HIS A 83 -10.14 -11.52 -0.13
C HIS A 83 -9.68 -10.41 -1.09
N LEU A 84 -10.60 -9.73 -1.76
CA LEU A 84 -10.29 -8.76 -2.82
C LEU A 84 -9.39 -7.60 -2.37
N GLY A 85 -9.50 -7.15 -1.12
CA GLY A 85 -8.55 -6.15 -0.57
C GLY A 85 -7.09 -6.59 -0.66
N HIS A 86 -6.78 -7.86 -0.37
CA HIS A 86 -5.42 -8.40 -0.49
C HIS A 86 -4.95 -8.51 -1.94
N LYS A 87 -5.87 -8.76 -2.87
CA LYS A 87 -5.56 -8.74 -4.31
C LYS A 87 -5.05 -7.37 -4.73
N MET A 88 -5.61 -6.28 -4.18
CA MET A 88 -5.20 -4.92 -4.57
C MET A 88 -3.72 -4.65 -4.24
N VAL A 89 -3.23 -5.20 -3.12
CA VAL A 89 -1.81 -5.13 -2.73
C VAL A 89 -0.94 -5.92 -3.72
N MET A 90 -1.34 -7.16 -4.03
CA MET A 90 -0.58 -8.00 -4.98
C MET A 90 -0.56 -7.42 -6.39
N ASP A 91 -1.65 -6.79 -6.84
CA ASP A 91 -1.71 -6.09 -8.12
C ASP A 91 -0.69 -4.96 -8.20
N GLN A 92 -0.43 -4.25 -7.09
CA GLN A 92 0.62 -3.23 -7.06
C GLN A 92 2.00 -3.83 -7.24
N ILE A 93 2.32 -4.93 -6.54
CA ILE A 93 3.60 -5.63 -6.68
C ILE A 93 3.80 -6.09 -8.14
N ILE A 94 2.77 -6.73 -8.71
CA ILE A 94 2.81 -7.22 -10.09
C ILE A 94 3.02 -6.07 -11.08
N TRP A 95 2.29 -4.96 -10.93
CA TRP A 95 2.45 -3.82 -11.82
C TRP A 95 3.84 -3.20 -11.74
N HIS A 96 4.39 -3.00 -10.54
CA HIS A 96 5.76 -2.48 -10.39
C HIS A 96 6.81 -3.45 -10.98
N GLN A 97 6.61 -4.76 -10.82
CA GLN A 97 7.47 -5.77 -11.46
C GLN A 97 7.44 -5.63 -13.00
N GLN A 98 6.26 -5.43 -13.58
CA GLN A 98 6.11 -5.17 -15.02
C GLN A 98 6.77 -3.86 -15.46
N MET A 99 6.88 -2.87 -14.56
CA MET A 99 7.62 -1.62 -14.79
C MET A 99 9.14 -1.74 -14.57
N GLY A 100 9.65 -2.95 -14.31
CA GLY A 100 11.09 -3.22 -14.19
C GLY A 100 11.62 -3.38 -12.76
N ALA A 101 10.74 -3.37 -11.75
CA ALA A 101 11.17 -3.56 -10.37
C ALA A 101 11.58 -5.01 -10.06
N SER A 102 12.57 -5.18 -9.18
CA SER A 102 12.70 -6.43 -8.43
C SER A 102 11.60 -6.53 -7.38
N ALA A 103 10.84 -7.62 -7.36
CA ALA A 103 9.66 -7.76 -6.51
C ALA A 103 9.90 -8.67 -5.32
N PHE A 104 9.52 -8.20 -4.13
CA PHE A 104 9.63 -8.91 -2.87
C PHE A 104 8.29 -8.93 -2.15
N VAL A 105 7.92 -10.10 -1.60
CA VAL A 105 6.72 -10.27 -0.79
C VAL A 105 7.11 -10.81 0.58
N GLY A 106 6.86 -10.02 1.62
CA GLY A 106 7.11 -10.44 3.01
C GLY A 106 5.94 -11.23 3.58
N ILE A 107 6.18 -12.42 4.13
CA ILE A 107 5.18 -13.16 4.89
C ILE A 107 5.43 -12.95 6.37
N ALA A 108 4.52 -12.24 7.05
CA ALA A 108 4.65 -11.87 8.46
C ALA A 108 4.08 -12.96 9.40
N ASP A 109 4.58 -14.19 9.25
CA ASP A 109 4.15 -15.36 10.04
C ASP A 109 4.44 -15.22 11.54
N ARG A 110 5.59 -14.62 11.89
CA ARG A 110 5.97 -14.33 13.28
C ARG A 110 5.07 -13.26 13.92
N GLU A 111 4.61 -12.29 13.15
CA GLU A 111 3.65 -11.30 13.61
C GLU A 111 2.29 -11.95 13.86
N ALA A 112 1.82 -12.81 12.95
CA ALA A 112 0.60 -13.58 13.13
C ALA A 112 0.64 -14.45 14.40
N PHE A 113 1.76 -15.12 14.68
CA PHE A 113 1.97 -15.85 15.93
C PHE A 113 1.84 -14.92 17.15
N SER A 114 2.54 -13.78 17.13
CA SER A 114 2.67 -12.90 18.29
C SER A 114 1.40 -12.09 18.60
N VAL A 115 0.74 -11.57 17.58
CA VAL A 115 -0.39 -10.62 17.73
C VAL A 115 -1.74 -11.34 17.66
N ARG A 116 -1.86 -12.44 16.91
CA ARG A 116 -3.12 -13.18 16.73
C ARG A 116 -3.19 -14.48 17.52
N GLY A 117 -2.10 -14.90 18.16
CA GLY A 117 -2.05 -16.14 18.94
C GLY A 117 -2.18 -17.41 18.09
N PHE A 118 -1.82 -17.35 16.80
CA PHE A 118 -1.84 -18.52 15.93
C PHE A 118 -0.74 -19.52 16.34
N SER A 119 -0.97 -20.81 16.14
CA SER A 119 0.09 -21.81 16.28
C SER A 119 1.09 -21.69 15.12
N TRP A 120 2.32 -22.16 15.31
CA TRP A 120 3.31 -22.21 14.23
C TRP A 120 2.86 -23.02 13.02
N GLN A 121 2.07 -24.07 13.25
CA GLN A 121 1.48 -24.86 12.17
C GLN A 121 0.52 -24.00 11.35
N LYS A 122 -0.40 -23.30 12.01
CA LYS A 122 -1.38 -22.42 11.36
C LYS A 122 -0.74 -21.23 10.63
N CYS A 123 0.42 -20.76 11.08
CA CYS A 123 1.13 -19.66 10.40
C CYS A 123 1.79 -20.09 9.08
N ARG A 124 1.99 -21.40 8.86
CA ARG A 124 2.59 -21.97 7.64
C ARG A 124 1.56 -22.46 6.62
N GLU A 125 0.28 -22.47 7.01
CA GLU A 125 -0.87 -22.76 6.14
C GLU A 125 -1.25 -21.52 5.33
#